data_AF-A0A933WUI1-F1
#
_entry.id   AF-A0A933WUI1-F1
#
_cell.length_a   1.000
_cell.length_b   1.000
_cell.length_c   1.000
_cell.angle_alpha   90.00
_cell.angle_beta   90.00
_cell.angle_gamma   90.00
#
_symmetry.space_group_name_H-M   'P 1'
#
loop_
_entity.id
_entity.type
_entity.pdbx_description
1 polymer ?
#
loop_
_entity_poly.entity_id
_entity_poly.type
_entity_poly.pdbx_seq_one_letter_code
_entity_poly.pdbx_strand_id
1 'polypeptide(L)' 'MKFLTHLAAFGVFALGLLSSPARADEEKFPEVGKPAPEINGKVWFNQLGAEPNLASLRGSAVMLEFWATW' A
#
# COMPACT_ATOMS: atom_id res chain seq x y z
N MET A 1 -33.79 -9.68 34.07
CA MET A 1 -32.89 -8.53 33.81
C MET A 1 -31.64 -8.88 32.99
N LYS A 2 -31.06 -10.10 33.07
CA LYS A 2 -29.86 -10.50 32.29
C LYS A 2 -30.08 -10.67 30.78
N PHE A 3 -31.28 -11.03 30.34
CA PHE A 3 -31.60 -11.22 28.92
C PHE A 3 -31.61 -9.91 28.11
N LEU A 4 -32.03 -8.80 28.73
CA LEU A 4 -32.07 -7.49 28.07
C LEU A 4 -30.67 -6.89 27.89
N THR A 5 -29.75 -7.23 28.79
CA THR A 5 -28.34 -6.79 28.74
C THR A 5 -27.57 -7.45 27.61
N HIS A 6 -27.87 -8.70 27.28
CA HIS A 6 -27.23 -9.41 26.16
C HIS A 6 -27.75 -8.96 24.80
N LEU A 7 -29.03 -8.59 24.71
CA LEU A 7 -29.60 -8.03 23.47
C LEU A 7 -29.00 -6.66 23.14
N ALA A 8 -28.83 -5.80 24.16
CA ALA A 8 -28.18 -4.50 24.01
C ALA A 8 -26.70 -4.63 23.63
N ALA A 9 -25.98 -5.59 24.22
CA ALA A 9 -24.59 -5.87 23.88
C ALA A 9 -24.41 -6.36 22.43
N PHE A 10 -25.33 -7.20 21.93
CA PHE A 10 -25.32 -7.63 20.53
C PHE A 10 -25.62 -6.49 19.55
N GLY A 11 -26.54 -5.59 19.90
CA GLY A 11 -26.87 -4.43 19.06
C GLY A 11 -25.69 -3.46 18.90
N VAL A 12 -24.93 -3.21 19.96
CA VAL A 12 -23.74 -2.33 19.93
C VAL A 12 -22.60 -2.97 19.12
N PHE A 13 -22.42 -4.30 19.23
CA PHE A 13 -21.40 -5.01 18.46
C PHE A 13 -21.70 -5.04 16.96
N ALA A 14 -22.96 -5.25 16.58
CA ALA A 14 -23.41 -5.20 15.19
C ALA A 14 -23.28 -3.79 14.58
N LEU A 15 -23.58 -2.74 15.36
CA LEU A 15 -23.40 -1.35 14.93
C LEU A 15 -21.91 -1.00 14.73
N GLY A 16 -21.03 -1.51 15.60
CA GLY A 16 -19.58 -1.33 15.49
C GLY A 16 -18.99 -1.95 14.22
N LEU A 17 -19.46 -3.14 13.83
CA LEU A 17 -19.03 -3.82 12.60
C LEU A 17 -19.51 -3.12 11.32
N LEU A 18 -20.67 -2.46 11.34
CA LEU A 18 -21.21 -1.70 10.21
C LEU A 18 -20.60 -0.29 10.10
N SER A 19 -20.01 0.23 11.19
CA SER A 19 -19.39 1.56 11.24
C SER A 19 -17.91 1.59 10.85
N SER A 20 -17.29 0.44 10.53
CA SER A 20 -15.97 0.47 9.90
C SER A 20 -16.13 1.07 8.51
N PRO A 21 -15.65 2.30 8.22
CA PRO A 21 -15.51 2.69 6.84
C PRO A 21 -14.59 1.64 6.23
N ALA A 22 -15.08 0.95 5.18
CA ALA A 22 -14.18 0.25 4.29
C ALA A 22 -13.20 1.31 3.82
N ARG A 23 -12.03 1.36 4.45
CA ARG A 23 -10.95 2.26 4.08
C ARG A 23 -10.35 1.67 2.82
N ALA A 24 -11.11 1.77 1.73
CA ALA A 24 -10.56 1.80 0.41
C ALA A 24 -9.85 3.15 0.34
N ASP A 25 -8.62 3.20 0.86
CA ASP A 25 -7.68 4.19 0.37
C ASP A 25 -7.68 3.98 -1.16
N GLU A 26 -8.14 4.97 -1.93
CA GLU A 26 -8.10 4.90 -3.40
C GLU A 26 -6.67 4.54 -3.80
N GLU A 27 -6.47 3.30 -4.27
CA GLU A 27 -5.17 2.89 -4.79
C GLU A 27 -4.84 3.76 -6.00
N LYS A 28 -3.99 4.76 -5.78
CA LYS A 28 -3.49 5.62 -6.86
C LYS A 28 -2.42 4.86 -7.61
N PHE A 29 -2.81 4.28 -8.74
CA PHE A 29 -1.85 3.71 -9.68
C PHE A 29 -0.98 4.82 -10.30
N PRO A 30 0.28 4.52 -10.64
CA PRO A 30 1.12 5.45 -11.38
C PRO A 30 0.47 5.82 -12.72
N GLU A 31 0.41 7.11 -13.02
CA GLU A 31 -0.19 7.64 -14.25
C GLU A 31 0.89 7.97 -15.31
N VAL A 32 0.59 7.67 -16.58
CA VAL A 32 1.48 8.02 -17.70
C VAL A 32 1.60 9.54 -17.84
N GLY A 33 2.83 10.02 -18.01
CA GLY A 33 3.14 11.45 -18.16
C GLY A 33 3.24 12.21 -16.83
N LYS A 34 2.99 11.56 -15.70
CA LYS A 34 3.31 12.09 -14.36
C LYS A 34 4.72 11.67 -13.94
N PRO A 35 5.34 12.37 -12.98
CA PRO A 35 6.58 11.90 -12.38
C PRO A 35 6.41 10.48 -11.82
N ALA A 36 7.38 9.61 -12.09
CA ALA A 36 7.39 8.26 -11.54
C ALA A 36 7.48 8.31 -10.00
N PRO A 37 6.76 7.45 -9.27
CA PRO A 37 6.88 7.34 -7.82
C PRO A 37 8.30 6.92 -7.43
N GLU A 38 8.79 7.44 -6.29
CA GLU A 38 10.13 7.08 -5.81
C GLU A 38 10.25 5.57 -5.59
N ILE A 39 11.35 4.99 -6.05
CA ILE A 39 11.65 3.57 -5.83
C ILE A 39 12.57 3.43 -4.62
N ASN A 40 12.24 2.51 -3.72
CA ASN A 40 13.17 2.07 -2.69
C ASN A 40 13.22 0.55 -2.62
N GLY A 41 14.39 0.03 -2.29
CA GLY A 41 14.61 -1.39 -2.01
C GLY A 41 15.21 -1.52 -0.63
N LYS A 42 14.88 -2.61 0.08
CA LYS A 42 15.61 -2.96 1.30
C LYS A 42 17.03 -3.46 0.99
N VAL A 43 17.19 -4.05 -0.20
CA VAL A 43 18.44 -4.63 -0.70
C VAL A 43 18.45 -4.45 -2.21
N TRP A 44 19.61 -4.07 -2.74
CA TRP A 44 19.90 -4.07 -4.17
C TRP A 44 20.90 -5.17 -4.49
N PHE A 45 20.56 -6.04 -5.44
CA PHE A 45 21.45 -7.07 -5.96
C PHE A 45 22.11 -6.59 -7.25
N ASN A 46 23.34 -7.06 -7.52
CA ASN A 46 24.09 -6.75 -8.74
C ASN A 46 24.33 -5.26 -8.99
N GLN A 47 24.33 -4.43 -7.93
CA GLN A 47 24.64 -3.02 -8.02
C GLN A 47 26.11 -2.75 -7.73
N LEU A 48 26.77 -2.00 -8.60
CA LEU A 48 28.12 -1.49 -8.39
C LEU A 48 28.04 -0.04 -7.92
N GLY A 49 28.61 0.25 -6.75
CA GLY A 49 28.63 1.60 -6.18
C GLY A 49 27.39 1.91 -5.32
N ALA A 50 26.88 3.14 -5.41
CA ALA A 50 25.78 3.60 -4.58
C ALA A 50 24.44 2.95 -4.97
N GLU A 51 23.55 2.78 -3.99
CA GLU A 51 22.20 2.31 -4.25
C GLU A 51 21.45 3.29 -5.17
N PRO A 52 20.76 2.80 -6.21
CA PRO A 52 20.06 3.67 -7.14
C PRO A 52 18.79 4.25 -6.50
N ASN A 53 18.51 5.51 -6.83
CA ASN A 53 17.22 6.16 -6.63
C ASN A 53 16.78 6.84 -7.94
N LEU A 54 15.53 7.29 -8.05
CA LEU A 54 15.05 7.85 -9.32
C LEU A 54 15.78 9.15 -9.70
N ALA A 55 16.21 9.94 -8.71
CA ALA A 55 16.97 11.16 -8.98
C ALA A 55 18.33 10.86 -9.61
N SER A 56 19.04 9.83 -9.12
CA SER A 56 20.35 9.42 -9.66
C SER A 56 20.28 8.83 -11.06
N LEU A 57 19.10 8.38 -11.50
CA LEU A 57 18.90 7.76 -12.82
C LEU A 57 18.41 8.74 -13.89
N ARG A 58 18.21 10.03 -13.56
CA ARG A 58 17.75 11.04 -14.52
C ARG A 58 18.67 11.16 -15.73
N GLY A 59 18.08 11.33 -16.91
CA GLY A 59 18.79 11.38 -18.19
C GLY A 59 18.94 10.02 -18.87
N SER A 60 18.63 8.92 -18.17
CA SER A 60 18.54 7.58 -18.74
C SER A 60 17.08 7.14 -18.90
N ALA A 61 16.81 6.27 -19.88
CA ALA A 61 15.56 5.52 -19.90
C ALA A 61 15.64 4.40 -18.84
N VAL A 62 14.61 4.29 -17.99
CA VAL A 62 14.55 3.32 -16.88
C VAL A 62 13.35 2.40 -17.10
N MET A 63 13.57 1.10 -16.97
CA MET A 63 12.52 0.07 -17.00
C MET A 63 12.38 -0.53 -15.60
N LEU A 64 11.16 -0.55 -15.06
CA LEU A 64 10.83 -1.25 -13.82
C LEU A 64 10.13 -2.56 -14.17
N GLU A 65 10.74 -3.67 -13.78
CA GLU A 65 10.18 -5.01 -13.96
C GLU A 65 9.91 -5.62 -12.58
N PHE A 66 8.63 -5.83 -12.27
CA PHE A 66 8.21 -6.53 -11.07
C PHE A 66 8.11 -8.02 -11.39
N TRP A 67 8.92 -8.83 -10.71
CA TRP A 67 8.97 -10.27 -10.91
C TRP A 67 9.15 -11.01 -9.58
N ALA A 68 8.87 -12.30 -9.59
CA ALA A 68 9.13 -13.21 -8.48
C ALA A 68 9.81 -14.47 -9.01
N THR A 69 10.61 -15.12 -8.17
CA THR A 69 11.31 -16.36 -8.52
C THR A 69 10.40 -17.59 -8.55
N TRP A 70 9.14 -17.46 -8.13
CA TRP A 70 8.15 -18.52 -7.99
C TRP A 70 6.89 -18.20 -8.79
#